data_AF-A0A2V8ZGB0-F1
#
_entry.id   AF-A0A2V8ZGB0-F1
#
_cell.length_a   1.000
_cell.length_b   1.000
_cell.length_c   1.000
_cell.angle_alpha   90.00
_cell.angle_beta   90.00
_cell.angle_gamma   90.00
#
_symmetry.space_group_name_H-M   'P 1'
#
loop_
_entity.id
_entity.type
_entity.pdbx_description
1 polymer ?
#
loop_
_entity_poly.entity_id
_entity_poly.type
_entity_poly.pdbx_seq_one_letter_code
_entity_poly.pdbx_strand_id
1 'polypeptide(L)'
;MPFSMTSNDHTGATLATNPFTLADVLAIVRERGWLTTDPTPEIDAWCGHAAAILGTQAADRAVLTGLLALVFRYDAKEILARVETHEVLARFAARDVLRQLALLLLDGGPLNSERFKEIITTLKEKLELPGRELLYPLRVALAGRPGDGSLDRVILLLDEAAPLPFAAPVKSARVRILEFCTALT
;
A
#
# COMPACT_ATOMS: atom_id res chain seq x y z
N MET A 1 -28.17 -1.93 -46.45
CA MET A 1 -27.66 -2.78 -45.34
C MET A 1 -26.95 -1.87 -44.35
N PRO A 2 -27.55 -1.51 -43.20
CA PRO A 2 -26.96 -0.55 -42.28
C PRO A 2 -25.96 -1.22 -41.33
N PHE A 3 -24.86 -0.50 -41.07
CA PHE A 3 -23.83 -0.83 -40.08
C PHE A 3 -24.40 -0.76 -38.66
N SER A 4 -24.21 -1.81 -37.87
CA SER A 4 -24.48 -1.80 -36.43
C SER A 4 -23.25 -1.26 -35.69
N MET A 5 -23.38 -0.06 -35.11
CA MET A 5 -22.53 0.44 -34.04
C MET A 5 -23.13 -0.02 -32.71
N THR A 6 -22.52 -1.02 -32.09
CA THR A 6 -22.75 -1.32 -30.67
C THR A 6 -21.89 -0.35 -29.86
N SER A 7 -22.56 0.64 -29.25
CA SER A 7 -21.98 1.54 -28.28
C SER A 7 -21.47 0.77 -27.06
N ASN A 8 -20.24 1.10 -26.65
CA ASN A 8 -19.57 0.65 -25.45
C ASN A 8 -20.47 0.73 -24.21
N ASP A 9 -20.71 -0.43 -23.59
CA ASP A 9 -21.13 -0.52 -22.20
C ASP A 9 -20.11 0.21 -21.32
N HIS A 10 -20.58 1.29 -20.68
CA HIS A 10 -19.91 1.86 -19.53
C HIS A 10 -19.97 0.81 -18.41
N THR A 11 -18.84 0.17 -18.15
CA THR A 11 -18.67 -0.72 -16.99
C THR A 11 -18.93 0.09 -15.73
N GLY A 12 -20.16 0.01 -15.23
CA GLY A 12 -20.53 0.54 -13.94
C GLY A 12 -19.64 -0.11 -12.90
N ALA A 13 -18.72 0.66 -12.32
CA ALA A 13 -18.02 0.26 -11.12
C ALA A 13 -19.08 0.05 -10.04
N THR A 14 -19.46 -1.20 -9.84
CA THR A 14 -20.28 -1.61 -8.70
C THR A 14 -19.54 -1.12 -7.48
N LEU A 15 -20.14 -0.22 -6.70
CA LEU A 15 -19.63 0.14 -5.39
C LEU A 15 -19.60 -1.17 -4.60
N ALA A 16 -18.44 -1.81 -4.53
CA ALA A 16 -18.28 -3.06 -3.82
C ALA A 16 -18.64 -2.79 -2.36
N THR A 17 -19.82 -3.23 -1.93
CA THR A 17 -20.25 -3.18 -0.54
C THR A 17 -19.19 -3.90 0.27
N ASN A 18 -18.52 -3.17 1.17
CA ASN A 18 -17.48 -3.75 2.01
C ASN A 18 -18.10 -4.82 2.93
N PRO A 19 -17.75 -6.11 2.76
CA PRO A 19 -18.34 -7.18 3.56
C PRO A 19 -17.58 -7.40 4.88
N PHE A 20 -16.44 -6.75 5.07
CA PHE A 20 -15.55 -6.98 6.21
C PHE A 20 -15.73 -5.93 7.30
N THR A 21 -15.62 -6.39 8.53
CA THR A 21 -15.73 -5.60 9.74
C THR A 21 -14.40 -5.53 10.48
N LEU A 22 -14.35 -4.68 11.51
CA LEU A 22 -13.25 -4.67 12.48
C LEU A 22 -12.99 -6.07 13.04
N ALA A 23 -14.03 -6.83 13.39
CA ALA A 23 -13.91 -8.15 13.99
C ALA A 23 -13.21 -9.15 13.06
N ASP A 24 -13.45 -9.05 11.74
CA ASP A 24 -12.79 -9.90 10.74
C ASP A 24 -11.29 -9.61 10.67
N VAL A 25 -10.90 -8.33 10.64
CA VAL A 25 -9.48 -7.93 10.64
C VAL A 25 -8.80 -8.39 11.92
N LEU A 26 -9.45 -8.20 13.07
CA LEU A 26 -8.90 -8.55 14.37
C LEU A 26 -8.72 -10.07 14.52
N ALA A 27 -9.66 -10.86 13.99
CA ALA A 27 -9.52 -12.31 13.90
C ALA A 27 -8.30 -12.71 13.04
N ILE A 28 -8.13 -12.11 11.86
CA ILE A 28 -6.98 -12.38 10.98
C ILE A 28 -5.66 -12.05 11.66
N VAL A 29 -5.56 -10.86 12.29
CA VAL A 29 -4.32 -10.39 12.93
C VAL A 29 -3.92 -11.31 14.09
N ARG A 30 -4.90 -11.82 14.86
CA ARG A 30 -4.67 -12.82 15.92
C ARG A 30 -4.25 -14.18 15.36
N GLU A 31 -4.97 -14.72 14.38
CA GLU A 31 -4.66 -16.00 13.74
C GLU A 31 -3.26 -16.02 13.11
N ARG A 32 -2.81 -14.87 12.61
CA ARG A 32 -1.47 -14.70 12.02
C ARG A 32 -0.37 -14.48 13.08
N GLY A 33 -0.73 -14.35 14.36
CA GLY A 33 0.20 -14.09 15.45
C GLY A 33 0.77 -12.67 15.45
N TRP A 34 0.16 -11.74 14.71
CA TRP A 34 0.56 -10.32 14.71
C TRP A 34 0.01 -9.57 15.92
N LEU A 35 -1.01 -10.11 16.58
CA LEU A 35 -1.53 -9.64 17.86
C LEU A 35 -1.66 -10.85 18.80
N THR A 36 -0.96 -10.80 19.93
CA THR A 36 -0.92 -11.88 20.93
C THR A 36 -1.62 -11.51 22.24
N THR A 37 -1.93 -10.23 22.43
CA THR A 37 -2.60 -9.68 23.62
C THR A 37 -3.99 -9.18 23.26
N ASP A 38 -4.76 -8.77 24.28
CA ASP A 38 -6.02 -8.08 24.04
C ASP A 38 -5.78 -6.76 23.29
N PRO A 39 -6.65 -6.42 22.32
CA PRO A 39 -6.52 -5.19 21.55
C PRO A 39 -6.75 -3.99 22.47
N THR A 40 -5.94 -2.96 22.28
CA THR A 40 -6.22 -1.64 22.85
C THR A 40 -7.25 -0.91 21.97
N PRO A 41 -7.88 0.17 22.46
CA PRO A 41 -8.80 0.98 21.65
C PRO A 41 -8.16 1.49 20.35
N GLU A 42 -6.85 1.76 20.35
CA GLU A 42 -6.10 2.21 19.17
C GLU A 42 -5.95 1.07 18.14
N ILE A 43 -5.75 -0.17 18.60
CA ILE A 43 -5.73 -1.35 17.72
C ILE A 43 -7.11 -1.61 17.13
N ASP A 44 -8.18 -1.48 17.93
CA ASP A 44 -9.55 -1.57 17.44
C ASP A 44 -9.83 -0.50 16.38
N ALA A 45 -9.46 0.76 16.64
CA ALA A 45 -9.59 1.86 15.69
C ALA A 45 -8.85 1.57 14.37
N TRP A 46 -7.60 1.11 14.46
CA TRP A 46 -6.81 0.72 13.30
C TRP A 46 -7.44 -0.45 12.54
N CYS A 47 -7.94 -1.48 13.24
CA CYS A 47 -8.61 -2.62 12.61
C CYS A 47 -9.91 -2.20 11.89
N GLY A 48 -10.68 -1.26 12.48
CA GLY A 48 -11.85 -0.67 11.84
C GLY A 48 -11.50 0.12 10.58
N HIS A 49 -10.44 0.93 10.64
CA HIS A 49 -9.96 1.67 9.48
C HIS A 49 -9.44 0.71 8.38
N ALA A 50 -8.63 -0.28 8.75
CA ALA A 50 -8.14 -1.30 7.83
C ALA A 50 -9.28 -2.08 7.15
N ALA A 51 -10.31 -2.47 7.90
CA ALA A 51 -11.51 -3.09 7.34
C ALA A 51 -12.17 -2.16 6.32
N ALA A 52 -12.36 -0.88 6.66
CA ALA A 52 -13.01 0.11 5.78
C ALA A 52 -12.28 0.28 4.43
N ILE A 53 -10.95 0.40 4.44
CA ILE A 53 -10.20 0.74 3.22
C ILE A 53 -9.66 -0.47 2.45
N LEU A 54 -9.37 -1.60 3.11
CA LEU A 54 -8.95 -2.83 2.43
C LEU A 54 -10.13 -3.71 2.04
N GLY A 55 -11.22 -3.69 2.81
CA GLY A 55 -12.34 -4.58 2.57
C GLY A 55 -13.07 -4.32 1.25
N THR A 56 -13.08 -3.06 0.77
CA THR A 56 -13.58 -2.72 -0.58
C THR A 56 -12.69 -3.23 -1.71
N GLN A 57 -11.45 -3.62 -1.40
CA GLN A 57 -10.46 -4.11 -2.37
C GLN A 57 -10.31 -5.64 -2.31
N ALA A 58 -10.92 -6.31 -1.33
CA ALA A 58 -10.80 -7.73 -1.11
C ALA A 58 -12.07 -8.46 -1.56
N ALA A 59 -11.94 -9.40 -2.49
CA ALA A 59 -13.06 -10.24 -2.91
C ALA A 59 -13.45 -11.27 -1.85
N ASP A 60 -12.49 -11.69 -1.02
CA ASP A 60 -12.67 -12.67 0.03
C ASP A 60 -11.66 -12.46 1.18
N ARG A 61 -11.83 -13.25 2.25
CA ARG A 61 -10.98 -13.21 3.45
C ARG A 61 -9.52 -13.54 3.14
N ALA A 62 -9.24 -14.39 2.16
CA ALA A 62 -7.87 -14.77 1.81
C ALA A 62 -7.15 -13.58 1.16
N VAL A 63 -7.82 -12.85 0.27
CA VAL A 63 -7.31 -11.62 -0.33
C VAL A 63 -7.07 -10.55 0.73
N LEU A 64 -8.04 -10.31 1.63
CA LEU A 64 -7.88 -9.36 2.74
C LEU A 64 -6.67 -9.72 3.61
N THR A 65 -6.52 -11.00 3.96
CA THR A 65 -5.39 -11.50 4.72
C THR A 65 -4.06 -11.27 3.99
N GLY A 66 -4.04 -11.45 2.67
CA GLY A 66 -2.88 -11.17 1.84
C GLY A 66 -2.48 -9.69 1.85
N LEU A 67 -3.46 -8.78 1.78
CA LEU A 67 -3.23 -7.33 1.87
C LEU A 67 -2.72 -6.91 3.25
N LEU A 68 -3.35 -7.39 4.32
CA LEU A 68 -2.89 -7.16 5.70
C LEU A 68 -1.47 -7.66 5.91
N ALA A 69 -1.10 -8.80 5.32
CA ALA A 69 0.25 -9.34 5.44
C ALA A 69 1.34 -8.39 4.90
N LEU A 70 1.02 -7.50 3.97
CA LEU A 70 1.95 -6.50 3.44
C LEU A 70 2.21 -5.35 4.44
N VAL A 71 1.30 -5.14 5.40
CA VAL A 71 1.50 -4.19 6.51
C VAL A 71 2.47 -4.77 7.54
N PHE A 72 2.37 -6.06 7.84
CA PHE A 72 3.19 -6.68 8.90
C PHE A 72 4.49 -7.31 8.41
N ARG A 73 4.59 -7.71 7.13
CA ARG A 73 5.78 -8.38 6.57
C ARG A 73 6.46 -7.49 5.55
N TYR A 74 7.61 -6.94 5.93
CA TYR A 74 8.42 -6.11 5.06
C TYR A 74 9.91 -6.34 5.28
N ASP A 75 10.58 -6.79 4.21
CA ASP A 75 12.03 -6.90 4.13
C ASP A 75 12.51 -6.36 2.77
N ALA A 76 13.24 -5.25 2.80
CA ALA A 76 13.72 -4.58 1.59
C ALA A 76 14.63 -5.47 0.73
N LYS A 77 15.47 -6.32 1.36
CA LYS A 77 16.40 -7.20 0.63
C LYS A 77 15.64 -8.32 -0.07
N GLU A 78 14.68 -8.93 0.62
CA GLU A 78 13.81 -9.94 0.00
C GLU A 78 12.99 -9.37 -1.15
N ILE A 79 12.48 -8.14 -1.01
CA ILE A 79 11.75 -7.46 -2.08
C ILE A 79 12.66 -7.21 -3.29
N LEU A 80 13.87 -6.69 -3.05
CA LEU A 80 14.83 -6.39 -4.11
C LEU A 80 15.35 -7.64 -4.82
N ALA A 81 15.36 -8.81 -4.17
CA ALA A 81 15.76 -10.07 -4.80
C ALA A 81 14.72 -10.63 -5.79
N ARG A 82 13.53 -10.04 -5.89
CA ARG A 82 12.45 -10.54 -6.77
C ARG A 82 12.58 -9.99 -8.19
N VAL A 83 12.34 -10.85 -9.17
CA VAL A 83 12.38 -10.50 -10.61
C VAL A 83 11.43 -9.33 -10.93
N GLU A 84 10.19 -9.39 -10.41
CA GLU A 84 9.18 -8.34 -10.62
C GLU A 84 9.63 -6.95 -10.09
N THR A 85 10.44 -6.91 -9.04
CA THR A 85 11.02 -5.67 -8.51
C THR A 85 12.06 -5.13 -9.48
N HIS A 86 12.96 -5.99 -9.98
CA HIS A 86 13.96 -5.59 -10.97
C HIS A 86 13.32 -5.06 -12.26
N GLU A 87 12.23 -5.68 -12.74
CA GLU A 87 11.48 -5.19 -13.90
C GLU A 87 10.92 -3.78 -13.70
N VAL A 88 10.44 -3.46 -12.50
CA VAL A 88 9.98 -2.11 -12.17
C VAL A 88 11.15 -1.14 -12.13
N LEU A 89 12.26 -1.52 -11.48
CA LEU A 89 13.43 -0.65 -11.30
C LEU A 89 14.26 -0.45 -12.58
N ALA A 90 14.11 -1.33 -13.57
CA ALA A 90 14.73 -1.20 -14.88
C ALA A 90 14.00 -0.15 -15.76
N ARG A 91 12.78 0.26 -15.40
CA ARG A 91 12.04 1.28 -16.15
C ARG A 91 12.69 2.65 -15.99
N PHE A 92 12.50 3.46 -17.03
CA PHE A 92 12.92 4.86 -17.03
C PHE A 92 12.35 5.60 -15.81
N ALA A 93 13.19 6.42 -15.18
CA ALA A 93 12.89 7.25 -14.01
C ALA A 93 12.49 6.54 -12.69
N ALA A 94 12.43 5.20 -12.63
CA ALA A 94 12.02 4.48 -11.41
C ALA A 94 12.88 4.85 -10.19
N ARG A 95 14.21 4.94 -10.37
CA ARG A 95 15.14 5.37 -9.32
C ARG A 95 14.97 6.83 -8.93
N ASP A 96 14.57 7.69 -9.87
CA ASP A 96 14.32 9.11 -9.60
C ASP A 96 13.05 9.33 -8.78
N VAL A 97 12.00 8.55 -9.09
CA VAL A 97 10.78 8.48 -8.26
C VAL A 97 11.12 8.09 -6.82
N LEU A 98 11.91 7.01 -6.63
CA LEU A 98 12.28 6.56 -5.29
C LEU A 98 13.10 7.59 -4.51
N ARG A 99 14.04 8.26 -5.19
CA ARG A 99 14.85 9.32 -4.57
C ARG A 99 13.99 10.50 -4.12
N GLN A 100 13.09 10.98 -4.97
CA GLN A 100 12.19 12.09 -4.62
C GLN A 100 11.19 11.68 -3.53
N LEU A 101 10.65 10.47 -3.60
CA LEU A 101 9.77 9.91 -2.57
C LEU A 101 10.47 9.86 -1.21
N ALA A 102 11.72 9.41 -1.17
CA ALA A 102 12.52 9.38 0.05
C ALA A 102 12.66 10.78 0.66
N LEU A 103 13.01 11.79 -0.14
CA LEU A 103 13.12 13.17 0.34
C LEU A 103 11.81 13.68 0.94
N LEU A 104 10.67 13.44 0.27
CA LEU A 104 9.36 13.90 0.73
C LEU A 104 8.87 13.21 2.01
N LEU A 105 9.20 11.92 2.19
CA LEU A 105 8.88 11.15 3.40
C LEU A 105 9.80 11.49 4.59
N LEU A 106 11.03 11.94 4.32
CA LEU A 106 11.96 12.37 5.35
C LEU A 106 11.66 13.77 5.87
N ASP A 107 11.24 14.68 4.99
CA ASP A 107 10.91 16.07 5.33
C ASP A 107 9.51 16.25 5.96
N GLY A 108 8.58 15.33 5.67
CA GLY A 108 7.18 15.40 6.12
C GLY A 108 6.88 14.71 7.46
N GLY A 109 5.64 14.86 7.94
CA GLY A 109 5.08 14.09 9.05
C GLY A 109 4.64 12.66 8.67
N PRO A 110 3.95 11.95 9.57
CA PRO A 110 3.41 10.61 9.30
C PRO A 110 2.53 10.57 8.04
N LEU A 111 2.61 9.46 7.31
CA LEU A 111 1.86 9.28 6.07
C LEU A 111 0.38 8.99 6.35
N ASN A 112 -0.49 9.89 5.90
CA ASN A 112 -1.94 9.73 5.88
C ASN A 112 -2.48 10.00 4.45
N SER A 113 -3.81 9.95 4.27
CA SER A 113 -4.44 10.15 2.95
C SER A 113 -4.15 11.51 2.32
N GLU A 114 -4.16 12.58 3.12
CA GLU A 114 -3.88 13.94 2.66
C GLU A 114 -2.42 14.07 2.25
N ARG A 115 -1.50 13.63 3.12
CA ARG A 115 -0.07 13.65 2.85
C ARG A 115 0.32 12.78 1.66
N PHE A 116 -0.31 11.63 1.50
CA PHE A 116 -0.10 10.78 0.34
C PHE A 116 -0.50 11.50 -0.96
N LYS A 117 -1.66 12.17 -0.97
CA LYS A 117 -2.11 12.96 -2.12
C LYS A 117 -1.14 14.13 -2.44
N GLU A 118 -0.62 14.81 -1.43
CA GLU A 118 0.40 15.84 -1.59
C GLU A 118 1.66 15.28 -2.25
N ILE A 119 2.21 14.18 -1.70
CA ILE A 119 3.40 13.53 -2.24
C ILE A 119 3.22 13.14 -3.71
N ILE A 120 2.08 12.50 -4.05
CA ILE A 120 1.80 12.11 -5.44
C ILE A 120 1.70 13.34 -6.35
N THR A 121 1.07 14.43 -5.89
CA THR A 121 0.98 15.68 -6.66
C THR A 121 2.37 16.26 -6.91
N THR A 122 3.19 16.41 -5.86
CA THR A 122 4.56 16.93 -5.98
C THR A 122 5.44 16.06 -6.87
N LEU A 123 5.31 14.73 -6.80
CA LEU A 123 6.06 13.82 -7.68
C LEU A 123 5.66 14.00 -9.15
N LYS A 124 4.36 14.17 -9.45
CA LYS A 124 3.87 14.42 -10.81
C LYS A 124 4.40 15.73 -11.37
N GLU A 125 4.35 16.79 -10.57
CA GLU A 125 4.85 18.12 -10.95
C GLU A 125 6.36 18.13 -11.22
N LYS A 126 7.14 17.42 -10.39
CA LYS A 126 8.60 17.42 -10.52
C LYS A 126 9.14 16.52 -11.63
N LEU A 127 8.47 15.41 -11.92
CA LEU A 127 9.00 14.36 -12.80
C LEU A 127 8.27 14.29 -14.15
N GLU A 128 7.12 14.95 -14.29
CA GLU A 128 6.30 14.97 -15.51
C GLU A 128 5.96 13.55 -16.04
N LEU A 129 5.86 12.58 -15.12
CA LEU A 129 5.63 11.16 -15.46
C LEU A 129 4.14 10.78 -15.47
N PRO A 130 3.74 9.80 -16.31
CA PRO A 130 2.45 9.15 -16.21
C PRO A 130 2.24 8.52 -14.83
N GLY A 131 0.98 8.51 -14.35
CA GLY A 131 0.66 8.00 -13.01
C GLY A 131 1.13 6.57 -12.75
N ARG A 132 1.10 5.68 -13.76
CA ARG A 132 1.59 4.29 -13.62
C ARG A 132 3.10 4.23 -13.34
N GLU A 133 3.89 5.03 -14.05
CA GLU A 133 5.35 5.05 -13.94
C GLU A 133 5.80 5.61 -12.59
N LEU A 134 5.00 6.51 -12.02
CA LEU A 134 5.20 7.05 -10.67
C LEU A 134 4.77 6.06 -9.58
N LEU A 135 3.60 5.44 -9.73
CA LEU A 135 3.00 4.62 -8.65
C LEU A 135 3.68 3.25 -8.51
N TYR A 136 4.17 2.64 -9.59
CA TYR A 136 4.76 1.30 -9.52
C TYR A 136 6.03 1.24 -8.65
N PRO A 137 7.04 2.11 -8.84
CA PRO A 137 8.22 2.13 -7.98
C PRO A 137 7.86 2.41 -6.51
N LEU A 138 6.94 3.35 -6.27
CA LEU A 138 6.45 3.66 -4.93
C LEU A 138 5.82 2.44 -4.24
N ARG A 139 4.95 1.69 -4.94
CA ARG A 139 4.29 0.50 -4.41
C ARG A 139 5.27 -0.63 -4.13
N VAL A 140 6.26 -0.82 -5.00
CA VAL A 140 7.35 -1.77 -4.74
C VAL A 140 8.09 -1.39 -3.47
N ALA A 141 8.51 -0.13 -3.32
CA ALA A 141 9.28 0.29 -2.17
C ALA A 141 8.50 0.27 -0.86
N LEU A 142 7.21 0.62 -0.86
CA LEU A 142 6.43 0.77 0.37
C LEU A 142 5.53 -0.44 0.68
N ALA A 143 4.95 -1.10 -0.32
CA ALA A 143 4.09 -2.27 -0.15
C ALA A 143 4.78 -3.60 -0.49
N GLY A 144 5.99 -3.56 -1.06
CA GLY A 144 6.84 -4.73 -1.27
C GLY A 144 6.52 -5.57 -2.51
N ARG A 145 5.69 -5.06 -3.43
CA ARG A 145 5.42 -5.67 -4.74
C ARG A 145 4.80 -4.66 -5.71
N PRO A 146 4.88 -4.87 -7.03
CA PRO A 146 4.07 -4.11 -7.98
C PRO A 146 2.59 -4.49 -7.85
N GLY A 147 1.70 -3.59 -8.29
CA GLY A 147 0.26 -3.87 -8.26
C GLY A 147 -0.59 -2.65 -8.58
N ASP A 148 -1.89 -2.80 -8.34
CA ASP A 148 -2.91 -1.78 -8.56
C ASP A 148 -3.12 -0.87 -7.33
N GLY A 149 -4.21 -0.10 -7.34
CA GLY A 149 -4.56 0.85 -6.29
C GLY A 149 -4.86 0.23 -4.93
N SER A 150 -5.06 -1.09 -4.83
CA SER A 150 -5.22 -1.77 -3.54
C SER A 150 -3.98 -1.60 -2.65
N LEU A 151 -2.79 -1.51 -3.26
CA LEU A 151 -1.53 -1.30 -2.54
C LEU A 151 -1.41 0.11 -1.95
N ASP A 152 -2.08 1.10 -2.53
CA ASP A 152 -2.12 2.45 -1.95
C ASP A 152 -2.84 2.41 -0.60
N ARG A 153 -3.87 1.57 -0.45
CA ARG A 153 -4.59 1.38 0.83
C ARG A 153 -3.74 0.69 1.88
N VAL A 154 -2.91 -0.27 1.49
CA VAL A 154 -1.91 -0.89 2.38
C VAL A 154 -0.93 0.17 2.89
N ILE A 155 -0.43 1.03 2.00
CA ILE A 155 0.54 2.08 2.34
C ILE A 155 -0.05 3.08 3.34
N LEU A 156 -1.33 3.43 3.21
CA LEU A 156 -2.02 4.34 4.11
C LEU A 156 -2.21 3.80 5.54
N LEU A 157 -2.03 2.51 5.77
CA LEU A 157 -2.13 1.89 7.10
C LEU A 157 -0.80 1.83 7.86
N LEU A 158 0.33 2.10 7.20
CA LEU A 158 1.66 1.83 7.74
C LEU A 158 1.98 2.70 8.95
N ASP A 159 1.80 4.01 8.81
CA ASP A 159 2.22 4.96 9.83
C ASP A 159 1.29 4.98 11.03
N GLU A 160 0.00 4.68 10.83
CA GLU A 160 -0.96 4.48 11.93
C GLU A 160 -0.66 3.19 12.72
N ALA A 161 -0.24 2.11 12.04
CA ALA A 161 0.11 0.86 12.69
C ALA A 161 1.50 0.87 13.37
N ALA A 162 2.45 1.65 12.85
CA ALA A 162 3.83 1.66 13.31
C ALA A 162 4.03 1.91 14.82
N PRO A 163 3.30 2.82 15.50
CA PRO A 163 3.45 3.02 16.94
C PRO A 163 2.66 2.00 17.78
N LEU A 164 1.83 1.15 17.18
CA LEU A 164 0.94 0.25 17.93
C LEU A 164 1.70 -0.99 18.44
N PRO A 165 1.31 -1.54 19.60
CA PRO A 165 2.01 -2.64 20.26
C PRO A 165 1.67 -4.01 19.65
N PHE A 166 1.78 -4.15 18.32
CA PHE A 166 1.66 -5.44 17.65
C PHE A 166 2.84 -6.36 17.99
N ALA A 167 2.60 -7.67 18.02
CA ALA A 167 3.64 -8.67 18.23
C ALA A 167 4.64 -8.71 17.07
N ALA A 168 4.16 -8.42 15.85
CA ALA A 168 5.00 -8.16 14.69
C ALA A 168 5.12 -6.64 14.48
N PRO A 169 6.29 -6.02 14.73
CA PRO A 169 6.45 -4.58 14.58
C PRO A 169 6.20 -4.12 13.15
N VAL A 170 5.40 -3.07 12.99
CA VAL A 170 5.10 -2.49 11.68
C VAL A 170 6.08 -1.35 11.37
N LYS A 171 6.70 -1.41 10.20
CA LYS A 171 7.58 -0.34 9.70
C LYS A 171 6.74 0.75 9.02
N SER A 172 6.93 2.01 9.46
CA SER A 172 6.36 3.19 8.81
C SER A 172 6.86 3.36 7.37
N ALA A 173 6.16 4.13 6.55
CA ALA A 173 6.56 4.45 5.18
C ALA A 173 7.97 5.07 5.14
N ARG A 174 8.30 5.94 6.11
CA ARG A 174 9.65 6.51 6.24
C ARG A 174 10.72 5.45 6.50
N VAL A 175 10.47 4.49 7.40
CA VAL A 175 11.42 3.41 7.67
C VAL A 175 11.58 2.53 6.44
N ARG A 176 10.47 2.15 5.79
CA ARG A 176 10.50 1.30 4.58
C ARG A 176 11.28 1.94 3.44
N ILE A 177 11.05 3.23 3.12
CA ILE A 177 11.78 3.88 2.02
C ILE A 177 13.28 3.98 2.30
N LEU A 178 13.68 4.22 3.55
CA LEU A 178 15.09 4.25 3.95
C LEU A 178 15.74 2.88 3.80
N GLU A 179 15.11 1.83 4.31
CA GLU A 179 15.62 0.46 4.16
C GLU A 179 15.71 0.05 2.69
N PHE A 180 14.69 0.38 1.88
CA PHE A 180 14.67 0.09 0.46
C PHE A 180 15.80 0.78 -0.29
N CYS A 181 15.97 2.09 -0.10
CA CYS A 181 17.05 2.85 -0.73
C CYS A 181 18.44 2.41 -0.26
N THR A 182 18.57 2.00 1.01
CA THR A 182 19.84 1.49 1.56
C THR A 182 20.19 0.12 0.95
N ALA A 183 19.20 -0.73 0.70
CA ALA A 183 19.43 -2.05 0.10
C ALA A 183 19.60 -1.99 -1.42
N LEU A 184 19.21 -0.89 -2.08
CA LEU A 184 19.31 -0.68 -3.53
C LEU A 184 20.72 -0.28 -4.01
N THR A 185 21.67 -0.06 -3.09
CA THR A 185 23.05 0.36 -3.36
C THR A 185 23.87 -0.68 -4.11
#